data_AF-A0A417LC99-F1
#
_entry.id   AF-A0A417LC99-F1
#
_cell.length_a   1.000
_cell.length_b   1.000
_cell.length_c   1.000
_cell.angle_alpha   90.00
_cell.angle_beta   90.00
_cell.angle_gamma   90.00
#
_symmetry.space_group_name_H-M   'P 1'
#
loop_
_entity.id
_entity.type
_entity.pdbx_description
1 polymer ?
#
loop_
_entity_poly.entity_id
_entity_poly.type
_entity_poly.pdbx_seq_one_letter_code
_entity_poly.pdbx_strand_id
1 'polypeptide(L)'
;MKLSNLFRRKPSREVAKDRLKILLISDRVNCSPEILEMIKKDIAEVISRYMKIDTNNMEIQISKAPTRGKGAKTPSIYANIPILDLHKIS
;
A
#
# COMPACT_ATOMS: atom_id res chain seq x y z
N MET A 1 20.13 18.59 41.54
CA MET A 1 20.46 18.47 40.09
C MET A 1 19.18 18.64 39.27
N LYS A 2 19.27 19.38 38.16
CA LYS A 2 18.17 20.05 37.45
C LYS A 2 17.15 19.08 36.82
N LEU A 3 15.85 19.39 36.98
CA LEU A 3 14.69 18.78 36.28
C LEU A 3 14.68 19.02 34.74
N SER A 4 15.74 19.56 34.16
CA SER A 4 15.79 20.05 32.77
C SER A 4 15.94 18.96 31.71
N ASN A 5 15.99 17.67 32.09
CA ASN A 5 16.24 16.57 31.15
C ASN A 5 15.00 15.81 30.69
N LEU A 6 13.80 16.14 31.20
CA LEU A 6 12.56 15.48 30.80
C LEU A 6 11.96 16.02 29.49
N PHE A 7 12.40 17.19 29.01
CA PHE A 7 11.94 17.82 27.77
C PHE A 7 12.99 17.80 26.65
N ARG A 8 13.86 16.78 26.60
CA ARG A 8 14.77 16.62 25.46
C ARG A 8 13.97 16.23 24.22
N ARG A 9 13.77 17.20 23.32
CA ARG A 9 13.27 16.97 21.95
C ARG A 9 14.09 15.85 21.30
N LYS A 10 13.42 14.95 20.59
CA LYS A 10 14.08 13.87 19.83
C LYS A 10 15.23 14.47 19.01
N PRO A 11 16.43 13.87 19.03
CA PRO A 11 17.56 14.37 18.28
C PRO A 11 17.20 14.41 16.78
N SER A 12 17.54 15.50 16.10
CA SER A 12 17.23 15.73 14.68
C SER A 12 17.69 14.58 13.77
N ARG A 13 18.76 13.88 14.16
CA ARG A 13 19.28 12.67 13.52
C ARG A 13 18.25 11.52 13.46
N GLU A 14 17.49 11.30 14.52
CA GLU A 14 16.45 10.25 14.54
C GLU A 14 15.27 10.62 13.65
N VAL A 15 14.82 11.87 13.74
CA VAL A 15 13.73 12.39 12.89
C VAL A 15 14.08 12.32 11.40
N ALA A 16 15.32 12.64 11.04
CA ALA A 16 15.80 12.54 9.66
C ALA A 16 15.87 11.08 9.19
N LYS A 17 16.30 10.15 10.06
CA LYS A 17 16.37 8.71 9.76
C LYS A 17 14.98 8.11 9.50
N ASP A 18 13.98 8.48 10.29
CA ASP A 18 12.61 8.01 10.12
C ASP A 18 11.99 8.51 8.81
N ARG A 19 12.20 9.80 8.47
CA ARG A 19 11.78 10.37 7.18
C ARG A 19 12.44 9.68 5.99
N LEU A 20 13.74 9.39 6.09
CA LEU A 20 14.48 8.70 5.05
C LEU A 20 13.97 7.27 4.84
N LYS A 21 13.62 6.56 5.92
CA LYS A 21 13.06 5.21 5.84
C LYS A 21 11.72 5.18 5.07
N ILE A 22 10.85 6.15 5.34
CA ILE A 22 9.57 6.31 4.62
C ILE A 22 9.81 6.60 3.13
N LEU A 23 10.72 7.54 2.81
CA LEU A 23 11.12 7.85 1.44
C LEU A 23 11.66 6.62 0.69
N LEU A 24 12.56 5.86 1.31
CA LEU A 24 13.18 4.68 0.69
C LEU A 24 12.16 3.55 0.44
N ILE A 25 11.15 3.40 1.29
CA ILE A 25 10.06 2.44 1.06
C ILE A 25 9.20 2.92 -0.13
N SER A 26 8.90 4.21 -0.18
CA SER A 26 8.16 4.84 -1.28
C SER A 26 8.92 4.84 -2.62
N ASP A 27 10.24 4.75 -2.63
CA ASP A 27 11.06 4.76 -3.86
C ASP A 27 11.21 3.35 -4.47
N ARG A 28 11.11 2.30 -3.64
CA ARG A 28 11.18 0.90 -4.10
C ARG A 28 9.90 0.42 -4.77
N VAL A 29 8.76 1.01 -4.43
CA VAL A 29 7.45 0.77 -5.04
C VAL A 29 7.06 2.13 -5.63
N ASN A 30 7.12 2.37 -6.95
CA ASN A 30 6.90 3.72 -7.53
C ASN A 30 5.43 4.20 -7.41
N CYS A 31 4.73 3.82 -6.35
CA CYS A 31 3.34 4.11 -6.10
C CYS A 31 3.24 4.63 -4.66
N SER A 32 2.80 5.88 -4.52
CA SER A 32 2.51 6.47 -3.21
C SER A 32 1.43 5.62 -2.50
N PRO A 33 1.49 5.45 -1.17
CA PRO A 33 0.41 4.84 -0.39
C PRO A 33 -0.97 5.44 -0.71
N GLU A 34 -1.02 6.75 -0.99
CA GLU A 34 -2.24 7.45 -1.37
C GLU A 34 -2.82 6.93 -2.70
N ILE A 35 -1.96 6.69 -3.70
CA ILE A 35 -2.39 6.16 -5.00
C ILE A 35 -2.86 4.70 -4.84
N LEU A 36 -2.19 3.90 -4.00
CA LEU A 36 -2.63 2.55 -3.69
C LEU A 36 -4.04 2.52 -3.07
N GLU A 37 -4.31 3.44 -2.14
CA GLU A 37 -5.61 3.56 -1.49
C GLU A 37 -6.70 3.98 -2.49
N MET A 38 -6.38 4.92 -3.39
CA MET A 38 -7.27 5.31 -4.49
C MET A 38 -7.60 4.14 -5.41
N ILE A 39 -6.58 3.39 -5.86
CA ILE A 39 -6.76 2.19 -6.70
C ILE A 39 -7.62 1.15 -5.98
N LYS A 40 -7.39 0.94 -4.68
CA LYS A 40 -8.18 0.00 -3.86
C LYS A 40 -9.65 0.39 -3.86
N LYS A 41 -9.94 1.67 -3.63
CA LYS A 41 -11.31 2.19 -3.60
C LYS A 41 -12.00 2.05 -4.96
N ASP A 42 -11.33 2.42 -6.04
CA ASP A 42 -11.90 2.36 -7.39
C ASP A 42 -12.19 0.93 -7.83
N ILE A 43 -11.26 0.00 -7.62
CA ILE A 43 -11.46 -1.43 -7.93
C ILE A 43 -12.59 -2.01 -7.09
N ALA A 44 -12.62 -1.70 -5.78
CA ALA A 44 -13.67 -2.16 -4.89
C ALA A 44 -15.05 -1.67 -5.35
N GLU A 45 -15.18 -0.39 -5.73
CA GLU A 45 -16.44 0.17 -6.21
C GLU A 45 -16.92 -0.53 -7.49
N VAL A 46 -16.02 -0.73 -8.46
CA VAL A 46 -16.38 -1.39 -9.74
C VAL A 46 -16.85 -2.82 -9.49
N ILE A 47 -16.11 -3.60 -8.69
CA ILE A 47 -16.46 -5.00 -8.42
C ILE A 47 -17.74 -5.11 -7.58
N SER A 48 -17.96 -4.17 -6.65
CA SER A 48 -19.17 -4.11 -5.82
C SER A 48 -20.47 -3.96 -6.63
N ARG A 49 -20.38 -3.49 -7.88
CA ARG A 49 -21.54 -3.41 -8.79
C ARG A 49 -22.01 -4.79 -9.28
N TYR A 50 -21.14 -5.80 -9.23
CA TYR A 50 -21.40 -7.14 -9.75
C TYR A 50 -21.49 -8.21 -8.66
N MET A 51 -20.85 -7.99 -7.51
CA MET A 51 -20.78 -8.96 -6.43
C MET A 51 -20.61 -8.25 -5.08
N LYS A 52 -21.05 -8.87 -3.99
CA LYS A 52 -20.81 -8.32 -2.65
C LYS A 52 -19.41 -8.76 -2.21
N ILE A 53 -18.51 -7.80 -2.02
CA ILE A 53 -17.13 -8.06 -1.61
C ILE A 53 -16.84 -7.53 -0.20
N ASP A 54 -15.82 -8.12 0.44
CA ASP A 54 -15.28 -7.61 1.70
C ASP A 54 -14.18 -6.59 1.44
N THR A 55 -14.54 -5.31 1.50
CA THR A 55 -13.60 -4.20 1.27
C THR A 55 -12.58 -4.02 2.39
N ASN A 56 -12.89 -4.48 3.61
CA ASN A 56 -12.00 -4.36 4.76
C ASN A 56 -10.84 -5.36 4.65
N ASN A 57 -11.14 -6.59 4.22
CA ASN A 57 -10.16 -7.66 4.05
C ASN A 57 -9.55 -7.72 2.65
N MET A 58 -9.87 -6.76 1.77
CA MET A 58 -9.27 -6.64 0.46
C MET A 58 -7.79 -6.22 0.56
N GLU A 59 -6.91 -6.96 -0.10
CA GLU A 59 -5.48 -6.73 -0.13
C GLU A 59 -5.00 -6.47 -1.56
N ILE A 60 -4.18 -5.43 -1.77
CA ILE A 60 -3.57 -5.11 -3.05
C ILE A 60 -2.05 -4.99 -2.86
N GLN A 61 -1.31 -5.67 -3.72
CA GLN A 61 0.15 -5.64 -3.75
C GLN A 61 0.66 -5.33 -5.16
N ILE A 62 1.66 -4.46 -5.26
CA ILE A 62 2.37 -4.20 -6.52
C ILE A 62 3.70 -4.93 -6.47
N SER A 63 3.87 -5.91 -7.35
CA SER A 63 5.13 -6.63 -7.50
C SER A 63 5.90 -6.13 -8.72
N LYS A 64 7.18 -5.86 -8.54
CA LYS A 64 8.14 -5.63 -9.63
C LYS A 64 8.93 -6.92 -9.85
N ALA A 65 8.25 -7.99 -10.24
CA ALA A 65 8.92 -9.25 -10.55
C ALA A 65 9.76 -9.10 -11.83
N PRO A 66 10.96 -9.69 -11.91
CA PRO A 66 11.63 -9.84 -13.18
C PRO A 66 10.80 -10.79 -14.04
N THR A 67 10.27 -10.31 -15.15
CA THR A 67 9.74 -11.18 -16.20
C THR A 67 10.85 -12.13 -16.64
N ARG A 68 10.55 -13.43 -16.69
CA ARG A 68 11.48 -14.45 -17.18
C ARG A 68 11.63 -14.27 -18.70
N GLY A 69 12.49 -13.35 -19.11
CA GLY A 69 12.73 -13.03 -20.50
C GLY A 69 13.29 -11.62 -20.65
N LYS A 70 14.53 -11.53 -21.15
CA LYS A 70 15.30 -10.34 -21.56
C LYS A 70 14.55 -8.98 -21.40
N GLY A 71 14.89 -8.26 -20.33
CA GLY A 71 15.16 -6.81 -20.44
C GLY A 71 14.18 -5.82 -19.83
N ALA A 72 12.93 -6.16 -19.49
CA ALA A 72 11.97 -5.17 -18.98
C ALA A 72 11.28 -5.63 -17.70
N LYS A 73 11.59 -4.99 -16.56
CA LYS A 73 10.84 -5.14 -15.31
C LYS A 73 9.45 -4.54 -15.50
N THR A 74 8.45 -5.33 -15.86
CA THR A 74 7.06 -4.88 -15.91
C THR A 74 6.43 -5.02 -14.53
N PRO A 75 5.99 -3.93 -13.89
CA PRO A 75 5.24 -4.03 -12.64
C PRO A 75 3.91 -4.75 -12.88
N SER A 76 3.48 -5.57 -11.92
CA SER A 76 2.19 -6.25 -11.93
C SER A 76 1.47 -6.00 -10.62
N ILE A 77 0.14 -5.89 -10.68
CA ILE A 77 -0.73 -5.70 -9.52
C ILE A 77 -1.40 -7.04 -9.21
N TYR A 78 -1.30 -7.48 -7.96
CA TYR A 78 -1.98 -8.64 -7.42
C TYR A 78 -3.01 -8.14 -6.41
N ALA A 79 -4.25 -8.62 -6.51
CA ALA A 79 -5.31 -8.26 -5.58
C ALA A 79 -6.00 -9.53 -5.06
N ASN A 80 -6.13 -9.63 -3.75
CA ASN A 80 -6.98 -10.61 -3.08
C ASN A 80 -8.27 -9.89 -2.66
N ILE A 81 -9.40 -10.32 -3.22
CA ILE A 81 -10.70 -9.66 -3.05
C ILE A 81 -11.70 -10.73 -2.59
N PRO A 82 -11.92 -10.87 -1.27
CA PRO A 82 -12.84 -11.86 -0.75
C PRO A 82 -14.28 -11.55 -1.18
N ILE A 83 -14.97 -12.55 -1.71
CA ILE A 83 -16.36 -12.45 -2.14
C ILE A 83 -17.25 -12.93 -0.98
N LEU A 84 -18.20 -12.11 -0.58
CA LEU A 84 -19.19 -12.41 0.45
C LEU A 84 -20.47 -13.02 -0.14
N ASP A 85 -20.91 -12.49 -1.28
CA ASP A 85 -22.09 -13.00 -1.97
C ASP A 85 -21.95 -12.81 -3.48
N LEU A 86 -22.36 -13.85 -4.21
CA LEU A 86 -22.47 -13.80 -5.66
C LEU A 86 -23.90 -13.40 -5.95
N HIS A 87 -24.10 -12.23 -6.55
CA HIS A 87 -25.40 -11.90 -7.12
C HIS A 87 -25.75 -13.01 -8.12
N LYS A 88 -26.66 -13.91 -7.73
CA LYS A 88 -27.18 -14.90 -8.65
C LYS A 88 -27.86 -14.13 -9.76
N ILE A 89 -27.23 -14.12 -10.93
CA ILE A 89 -27.88 -13.76 -12.17
C ILE A 89 -28.90 -14.89 -12.40
N SER A 90 -30.10 -14.70 -11.86
CA SER A 90 -31.26 -15.54 -12.16
C SER A 90 -31.93 -15.04 -13.43
#